data_AF-A0A2N2RQY4-F1
#
_entry.id   AF-A0A2N2RQY4-F1
#
_cell.length_a   1.000
_cell.length_b   1.000
_cell.length_c   1.000
_cell.angle_alpha   90.00
_cell.angle_beta   90.00
_cell.angle_gamma   90.00
#
_symmetry.space_group_name_H-M   'P 1'
#
loop_
_entity.id
_entity.type
_entity.pdbx_description
1 polymer ?
#
loop_
_entity_poly.entity_id
_entity_poly.type
_entity_poly.pdbx_seq_one_letter_code
_entity_poly.pdbx_strand_id
1 'polypeptide(L)'
;MQVEAIYDQGHLEFAYPLQLKHQRVRLMVEVPDDEIVNQPNAYNLPPEVLARARNMLEKYAAIVNAPLPPDADLPELSAEYQERLDAIELRAQLRQEQGRPV
;
A
#
# COMPACT_ATOMS: atom_id res chain seq x y z
N MET A 1 -27.56 -9.32 21.42
CA MET A 1 -27.35 -10.18 22.60
C MET A 1 -25.95 -9.88 23.11
N GLN A 2 -25.81 -9.55 24.40
CA GLN A 2 -24.52 -9.36 25.04
C GLN A 2 -24.14 -10.67 25.75
N VAL A 3 -22.88 -11.06 25.66
CA VAL A 3 -22.37 -12.30 26.24
C VAL A 3 -21.05 -11.97 26.91
N GLU A 4 -20.87 -12.43 28.13
CA GLU A 4 -19.63 -12.25 28.88
C GLU A 4 -18.56 -13.23 28.36
N ALA A 5 -17.35 -12.71 28.19
CA ALA A 5 -16.19 -13.46 27.79
C ALA A 5 -15.01 -13.10 28.70
N ILE A 6 -14.15 -14.08 28.93
CA ILE A 6 -12.90 -13.94 29.66
C ILE A 6 -11.79 -13.82 28.62
N TYR A 7 -11.00 -12.76 28.73
CA TYR A 7 -9.77 -12.62 27.97
C TYR A 7 -8.60 -13.18 28.79
N ASP A 8 -7.90 -14.18 28.25
CA ASP A 8 -6.69 -14.73 28.85
C ASP A 8 -5.63 -14.95 27.76
N GLN A 9 -4.44 -14.35 27.94
CA GLN A 9 -3.27 -14.53 27.07
C GLN A 9 -3.52 -14.40 25.55
N GLY A 10 -4.42 -13.51 25.13
CA GLY A 10 -4.73 -13.34 23.69
C GLY A 10 -5.90 -14.17 23.18
N HIS A 11 -6.54 -14.96 24.04
CA HIS A 11 -7.71 -15.77 23.73
C HIS A 11 -8.95 -15.19 24.41
N LEU A 12 -10.09 -15.20 23.70
CA LEU A 12 -11.40 -14.88 24.24
C LEU A 12 -12.20 -16.16 24.40
N GLU A 13 -12.59 -16.46 25.63
CA GLU A 13 -13.41 -17.61 25.97
C GLU A 13 -14.76 -17.14 26.51
N PHE A 14 -15.86 -17.74 26.06
CA PHE A 14 -17.18 -17.40 26.60
C PHE A 14 -17.34 -17.96 28.00
N ALA A 15 -17.84 -17.14 28.94
CA ALA A 15 -18.11 -17.57 30.30
C ALA A 15 -19.12 -18.73 30.36
N TYR A 16 -19.99 -18.82 29.36
CA TYR A 16 -20.96 -19.90 29.18
C TYR A 16 -20.79 -20.56 27.81
N PRO A 17 -20.92 -21.90 27.71
CA PRO A 17 -20.85 -22.60 26.43
C PRO A 17 -21.93 -22.11 25.46
N LEU A 18 -21.51 -21.60 24.30
CA LEU A 18 -22.41 -21.05 23.29
C LEU A 18 -22.19 -21.73 21.95
N GLN A 19 -23.26 -22.31 21.40
CA GLN A 19 -23.23 -22.91 20.06
C GLN A 19 -23.59 -21.85 19.02
N LEU A 20 -22.59 -21.43 18.25
CA LEU A 20 -22.79 -20.54 17.11
C LEU A 20 -23.21 -21.35 15.88
N LYS A 21 -24.09 -20.77 15.05
CA LYS A 21 -24.54 -21.40 13.80
C LYS A 21 -23.41 -21.60 12.78
N HIS A 22 -22.35 -20.81 12.88
CA HIS A 22 -21.22 -20.82 11.96
C HIS A 22 -19.92 -20.90 12.76
N GLN A 23 -18.89 -21.52 12.15
CA GLN A 23 -17.58 -21.69 12.76
C GLN A 23 -16.81 -20.37 12.91
N ARG A 24 -17.06 -19.38 12.04
CA ARG A 24 -16.34 -18.10 12.03
C ARG A 24 -17.36 -16.96 12.02
N VAL A 25 -17.40 -16.20 13.10
CA VAL A 25 -18.32 -15.07 13.30
C VAL A 25 -17.51 -13.87 13.77
N ARG A 26 -17.83 -12.68 13.26
CA ARG A 26 -17.22 -11.43 13.73
C ARG A 26 -17.93 -10.99 15.01
N LEU A 27 -17.17 -10.70 16.05
CA LEU A 27 -17.68 -10.21 17.33
C LEU A 27 -17.22 -8.77 17.55
N MET A 28 -18.01 -8.01 18.31
CA MET A 28 -17.62 -6.71 18.84
C MET A 28 -17.42 -6.88 20.35
N VAL A 29 -16.28 -6.42 20.85
CA VAL A 29 -15.87 -6.62 22.25
C VAL A 29 -15.74 -5.25 22.89
N GLU A 30 -16.41 -5.08 24.03
CA GLU A 30 -16.25 -3.92 24.89
C GLU A 30 -15.24 -4.30 25.98
N VAL A 31 -14.12 -3.58 26.04
CA VAL A 31 -13.06 -3.77 27.03
C VAL A 31 -12.91 -2.47 27.80
N PRO A 32 -12.89 -2.49 29.14
CA PRO A 32 -12.60 -1.31 29.94
C PRO A 32 -11.27 -0.66 29.57
N ASP A 33 -11.22 0.68 29.51
CA ASP A 33 -10.03 1.42 29.06
C ASP A 33 -8.81 1.22 29.99
N ASP A 34 -9.03 0.91 31.26
CA ASP A 34 -7.99 0.64 32.26
C ASP A 34 -7.25 -0.69 32.02
N GLU A 35 -7.90 -1.65 31.35
CA GLU A 35 -7.30 -2.92 30.95
C GLU A 35 -6.51 -2.81 29.63
N ILE A 36 -6.60 -1.67 28.93
CA ILE A 36 -5.91 -1.43 27.67
C ILE A 36 -4.64 -0.63 27.94
N VAL A 37 -3.49 -1.30 27.84
CA VAL A 37 -2.22 -0.59 27.67
C VAL A 37 -2.18 -0.04 26.24
N ASN A 38 -2.63 1.20 26.07
CA ASN A 38 -2.39 1.94 24.85
C ASN A 38 -0.88 1.99 24.63
N GLN A 39 -0.35 1.19 23.71
CA GLN A 39 0.99 1.45 23.22
C GLN A 39 0.91 2.77 22.47
N PRO A 40 1.47 3.89 22.98
CA PRO A 40 1.66 5.04 22.13
C PRO A 40 2.52 4.56 20.97
N ASN A 41 2.14 4.95 19.73
CA ASN A 41 2.83 4.66 18.48
C ASN A 41 4.22 4.05 18.69
N ALA A 42 4.43 2.82 18.19
CA ALA A 42 5.67 2.03 18.39
C ALA A 42 6.98 2.80 18.11
N TYR A 43 6.89 3.97 17.47
CA TYR A 43 7.98 4.91 17.28
C TYR A 43 7.55 6.30 17.75
N ASN A 44 8.19 6.79 18.83
CA ASN A 44 8.09 8.18 19.26
C ASN A 44 8.95 9.04 18.31
N LEU A 45 8.44 9.27 17.09
CA LEU A 45 9.16 10.01 16.06
C LEU A 45 9.18 11.51 16.39
N PRO A 46 10.32 12.20 16.21
CA PRO A 46 10.39 13.65 16.36
C PRO A 46 9.36 14.35 15.45
N PRO A 47 8.80 15.49 15.89
CA PRO A 47 7.78 16.23 15.12
C PRO A 47 8.28 16.64 13.73
N GLU A 48 9.58 16.90 13.58
CA GLU A 48 10.21 17.23 12.30
C GLU A 48 10.12 16.08 11.29
N VAL A 49 10.29 14.84 11.74
CA VAL A 49 10.21 13.65 10.87
C VAL A 49 8.78 13.45 10.37
N LEU A 50 7.80 13.65 11.25
CA LEU A 50 6.38 13.60 10.89
C LEU A 50 6.00 14.71 9.91
N ALA A 51 6.49 15.93 10.13
CA ALA A 51 6.28 17.05 9.21
C ALA A 51 6.87 16.77 7.82
N ARG A 52 8.09 16.22 7.77
CA ARG A 52 8.73 15.80 6.52
C ARG A 52 7.92 14.73 5.80
N ALA A 53 7.45 13.71 6.52
CA ALA A 53 6.66 12.63 5.94
C ALA A 53 5.35 13.15 5.33
N ARG A 54 4.65 14.06 6.03
CA ARG A 54 3.44 14.71 5.52
C ARG A 54 3.72 15.52 4.25
N ASN A 55 4.79 16.31 4.24
CA ASN A 55 5.19 17.09 3.06
C ASN A 55 5.49 16.19 1.86
N MET A 56 6.14 15.04 2.08
CA MET A 56 6.41 14.07 1.01
C MET A 56 5.12 13.48 0.43
N LEU A 57 4.16 13.12 1.28
CA LEU A 57 2.86 12.59 0.85
C LEU A 57 2.06 13.63 0.05
N GLU A 58 2.05 14.89 0.50
CA GLU A 58 1.38 15.98 -0.22
C GLU A 58 2.00 16.22 -1.61
N LYS A 59 3.33 16.24 -1.71
CA LYS A 59 4.03 16.34 -2.99
C LYS A 59 3.69 15.19 -3.93
N TYR A 60 3.70 13.97 -3.41
CA TYR A 60 3.36 12.78 -4.20
C TYR A 60 1.92 12.86 -4.72
N ALA A 61 0.97 13.21 -3.84
CA ALA A 61 -0.43 13.37 -4.23
C ALA A 61 -0.62 14.46 -5.28
N ALA A 62 0.13 15.56 -5.19
CA ALA A 62 0.10 16.62 -6.20
C ALA A 62 0.60 16.12 -7.57
N ILE A 63 1.67 15.33 -7.61
CA ILE A 63 2.21 14.77 -8.86
C ILE A 63 1.22 13.78 -9.49
N VAL A 64 0.69 12.85 -8.70
CA VAL A 64 -0.20 11.79 -9.21
C VAL A 64 -1.51 12.36 -9.76
N ASN A 65 -2.03 13.42 -9.14
CA ASN A 65 -3.29 14.04 -9.55
C ASN A 65 -3.10 15.23 -10.50
N ALA A 66 -1.85 15.55 -10.88
CA ALA A 66 -1.59 16.61 -11.84
C ALA A 66 -2.07 16.18 -13.24
N PRO A 67 -2.67 17.10 -14.02
CA PRO A 67 -2.93 16.84 -15.43
C PRO A 67 -1.59 16.58 -16.14
N LEU A 68 -1.60 15.66 -17.09
CA LEU A 68 -0.44 15.44 -17.96
C LEU A 68 -0.12 16.75 -18.69
N PRO A 69 1.17 17.12 -18.79
CA PRO A 69 1.58 18.26 -19.60
C PRO A 69 1.21 18.01 -21.07
N PRO A 70 0.92 19.05 -21.85
CA PRO A 70 0.69 18.91 -23.27
C PRO A 70 1.97 18.44 -23.98
N ASP A 71 1.82 17.69 -25.08
CA ASP A 71 2.96 17.11 -25.81
C ASP A 71 4.01 18.13 -26.25
N ALA A 72 3.59 19.38 -26.50
CA ALA A 72 4.49 20.48 -26.89
C ALA A 72 5.46 20.90 -25.78
N ASP A 73 5.12 20.63 -24.51
CA ASP A 73 5.95 20.95 -23.34
C ASP A 73 6.80 19.75 -22.90
N LEU A 74 6.71 18.62 -23.60
CA LEU A 74 7.56 17.48 -23.31
C LEU A 74 9.01 17.76 -23.77
N PRO A 75 10.01 17.36 -22.98
CA PRO A 75 11.40 17.50 -23.39
C PRO A 75 11.68 16.63 -24.62
N GLU A 76 12.54 17.13 -25.51
CA GLU A 76 13.03 16.34 -26.64
C GLU A 76 13.77 15.09 -26.14
N LEU A 77 13.67 14.01 -26.93
CA LEU A 77 14.35 12.76 -26.62
C LEU A 77 15.86 12.97 -26.63
N SER A 78 16.55 12.43 -25.61
CA SER A 78 18.01 12.47 -25.59
C SER A 78 18.59 11.60 -26.70
N ALA A 79 19.80 11.93 -27.15
CA ALA A 79 20.52 11.14 -28.15
C ALA A 79 20.65 9.66 -27.73
N GLU A 80 20.96 9.40 -26.45
CA GLU A 80 21.03 8.03 -25.90
C GLU A 80 19.69 7.28 -26.01
N TYR A 81 18.57 7.99 -25.86
CA TYR A 81 17.25 7.39 -26.00
C TYR A 81 16.94 7.08 -27.46
N GLN A 82 17.33 7.96 -28.38
CA GLN A 82 17.19 7.75 -29.81
C GLN A 82 17.98 6.52 -30.27
N GLU A 83 19.24 6.38 -29.83
CA GLU A 83 20.07 5.20 -30.11
C GLU A 83 19.43 3.90 -29.62
N ARG A 84 18.74 3.93 -28.46
CA ARG A 84 18.00 2.77 -27.95
C ARG A 84 16.80 2.41 -28.83
N LEU A 85 16.06 3.41 -29.33
CA LEU A 85 14.96 3.18 -30.25
C LEU A 85 15.46 2.52 -31.55
N ASP A 86 16.53 3.06 -32.13
CA ASP A 86 17.14 2.54 -33.34
C ASP A 86 17.63 1.08 -33.15
N ALA A 87 18.24 0.80 -32.00
CA ALA A 87 18.69 -0.56 -31.65
C ALA A 87 17.52 -1.54 -31.47
N ILE A 88 16.40 -1.09 -30.89
CA ILE A 88 15.17 -1.90 -30.75
C ILE A 88 14.61 -2.22 -32.13
N GLU A 89 14.55 -1.24 -33.02
CA GLU A 89 14.03 -1.40 -34.37
C GLU A 89 14.90 -2.36 -35.20
N LEU A 90 16.22 -2.18 -35.17
CA LEU A 90 17.19 -3.08 -35.80
C LEU A 90 17.02 -4.53 -35.30
N ARG A 91 16.86 -4.71 -33.99
CA ARG A 91 16.63 -6.02 -33.40
C ARG A 91 15.31 -6.64 -33.83
N ALA A 92 14.26 -5.85 -34.03
CA ALA A 92 12.98 -6.33 -34.53
C ALA A 92 13.10 -6.80 -35.99
N GLN A 93 13.77 -6.03 -36.84
CA GLN A 93 14.03 -6.39 -38.24
C GLN A 93 14.82 -7.70 -38.36
N LEU A 94 15.94 -7.82 -37.62
CA LEU A 94 16.75 -9.04 -37.61
C LEU A 94 15.96 -10.27 -37.11
N ARG A 95 15.02 -10.10 -36.17
CA ARG A 95 14.16 -11.19 -35.71
C ARG A 95 13.15 -11.63 -36.78
N GLN A 96 12.55 -10.67 -37.49
CA GLN A 96 11.63 -10.96 -38.60
C GLN A 96 12.32 -11.71 -39.74
N GLU A 97 13.52 -11.28 -40.14
CA GLU A 97 14.33 -11.95 -41.17
C GLU A 97 14.70 -13.39 -40.78
N GLN A 98 14.94 -13.63 -39.49
CA GLN A 98 15.24 -14.94 -38.95
C GLN A 98 14.00 -15.82 -38.70
N GLY A 99 12.79 -15.35 -39.07
CA GLY A 99 11.54 -16.07 -38.86
C GLY A 99 11.19 -16.30 -37.39
N ARG A 100 11.77 -15.53 -36.47
CA ARG A 100 11.46 -15.61 -35.04
C ARG A 100 10.22 -14.77 -34.73
N PRO A 101 9.32 -15.23 -33.84
CA PRO A 101 8.18 -14.42 -33.44
C PRO A 101 8.66 -13.11 -32.78
N VAL A 102 8.01 -12.00 -33.17
CA VAL A 102 8.30 -10.63 -32.70
C VAL A 102 7.67 -10.40 -31.34
#